data_AF-A0A4R5AZR7-F1
#
_entry.id   AF-A0A4R5AZR7-F1
#
_cell.length_a   1.000
_cell.length_b   1.000
_cell.length_c   1.000
_cell.angle_alpha   90.00
_cell.angle_beta   90.00
_cell.angle_gamma   90.00
#
_symmetry.space_group_name_H-M   'P 1'
#
loop_
_entity.id
_entity.type
_entity.pdbx_description
1 polymer ?
#
loop_
_entity_poly.entity_id
_entity_poly.type
_entity_poly.pdbx_seq_one_letter_code
_entity_poly.pdbx_strand_id
1 'polypeptide(L)'
;MSDARAFLASGDIAGLIRHLRFNADGMELGEVARLMAGAAAMSGFDDMQEAATAVAVQQEPQQLYDFGYACIERGIAFLAIPALTRALEMLPDEPLLLLELVSALERENRHADAVAVLEPRVDALEPWPARYLLAHNALFAGDLARAEHEAGRLPVPDDQVWLPARDRLARMITRGQVVRGVSPLDATDLRGWHFVLGGSFVLTLSPYGFDAGMTGRFAYTADGFPACRRSLDRLRLVLDAAGRRPTSVGLLPDRSSRVLGLAAARLLGLPAEPFAPGRPDVLAVAYDLNETDVETLHERAEGQVLFEHATCWTEPPAVSADVTGFLHQVAKSPWGEQLRVSDDGQPETVPPDERPEEELAAEIIAADPHEDEEGDGATPPDPDERLVAFARAVGGRWLTGPRDMVHSPGPVPSSRFA
;
A
#
# COMPACT_ATOMS: atom_id res chain seq x y z
N MET A 1 -0.08 -31.68 -8.78
CA MET A 1 -0.80 -32.68 -7.94
C MET A 1 0.12 -33.40 -6.95
N SER A 2 1.29 -33.93 -7.36
CA SER A 2 2.24 -34.55 -6.40
C SER A 2 2.80 -33.55 -5.38
N ASP A 3 2.98 -32.30 -5.81
CA ASP A 3 3.79 -31.33 -5.06
C ASP A 3 3.05 -30.76 -3.85
N ALA A 4 1.74 -30.47 -3.96
CA ALA A 4 0.91 -30.03 -2.83
C ALA A 4 0.87 -31.06 -1.69
N ARG A 5 0.69 -32.34 -2.03
CA ARG A 5 0.69 -33.42 -1.03
C ARG A 5 2.08 -33.66 -0.45
N ALA A 6 3.14 -33.45 -1.24
CA ALA A 6 4.50 -33.53 -0.76
C ALA A 6 4.80 -32.47 0.30
N PHE A 7 4.40 -31.21 0.07
CA PHE A 7 4.53 -30.13 1.07
C PHE A 7 3.81 -30.47 2.37
N LEU A 8 2.57 -30.97 2.28
CA LEU A 8 1.82 -31.38 3.47
C LEU A 8 2.52 -32.56 4.20
N ALA A 9 2.99 -33.57 3.46
CA ALA A 9 3.66 -34.73 4.04
C ALA A 9 5.01 -34.38 4.69
N SER A 10 5.73 -33.37 4.18
CA SER A 10 6.96 -32.86 4.78
C SER A 10 6.72 -31.83 5.90
N GLY A 11 5.47 -31.42 6.13
CA GLY A 11 5.10 -30.37 7.09
C GLY A 11 5.48 -28.95 6.65
N ASP A 12 5.78 -28.74 5.37
CA ASP A 12 6.05 -27.42 4.82
C ASP A 12 4.73 -26.69 4.50
N ILE A 13 4.06 -26.21 5.55
CA ILE A 13 2.78 -25.52 5.43
C ILE A 13 2.93 -24.21 4.64
N ALA A 14 4.03 -23.47 4.83
CA ALA A 14 4.29 -22.24 4.08
C ALA A 14 4.45 -22.52 2.57
N GLY A 15 5.17 -23.59 2.21
CA GLY A 15 5.27 -24.09 0.84
C GLY A 15 3.93 -24.49 0.26
N LEU A 16 3.08 -25.18 1.03
CA LEU A 16 1.73 -25.53 0.61
C LEU A 16 0.86 -24.28 0.36
N ILE A 17 0.85 -23.31 1.27
CA ILE A 17 0.06 -22.07 1.09
C ILE A 17 0.52 -21.29 -0.14
N ARG A 18 1.85 -21.16 -0.35
CA ARG A 18 2.38 -20.56 -1.59
C ARG A 18 1.92 -21.33 -2.83
N HIS A 19 2.00 -22.66 -2.81
CA HIS A 19 1.54 -23.49 -3.92
C HIS A 19 0.06 -23.26 -4.23
N LEU A 20 -0.79 -23.31 -3.20
CA LEU A 20 -2.24 -23.08 -3.35
C LEU A 20 -2.55 -21.68 -3.87
N ARG A 21 -1.81 -20.64 -3.43
CA ARG A 21 -2.01 -19.25 -3.90
C ARG A 21 -1.93 -19.11 -5.42
N PHE A 22 -1.09 -19.91 -6.08
CA PHE A 22 -0.92 -19.84 -7.54
C PHE A 22 -1.71 -20.90 -8.32
N ASN A 23 -2.30 -21.90 -7.64
CA ASN A 23 -2.88 -23.07 -8.32
C ASN A 23 -4.32 -23.39 -7.90
N ALA A 24 -4.83 -22.83 -6.79
CA ALA A 24 -6.13 -23.20 -6.22
C ALA A 24 -7.31 -22.94 -7.17
N ASP A 25 -7.25 -21.88 -7.98
CA ASP A 25 -8.28 -21.56 -8.97
C ASP A 25 -8.46 -22.66 -10.03
N GLY A 26 -7.43 -23.46 -10.27
CA GLY A 26 -7.46 -24.61 -11.18
C GLY A 26 -7.74 -25.96 -10.50
N MET A 27 -7.98 -25.97 -9.18
CA MET A 27 -8.16 -27.18 -8.39
C MET A 27 -9.62 -27.39 -7.99
N GLU A 28 -10.01 -28.65 -7.82
CA GLU A 28 -11.30 -28.99 -7.24
C GLU A 28 -11.37 -28.53 -5.78
N LEU A 29 -12.42 -27.80 -5.41
CA LEU A 29 -12.57 -27.22 -4.07
C LEU A 29 -12.48 -28.27 -2.96
N GLY A 30 -13.04 -29.46 -3.19
CA GLY A 30 -12.95 -30.57 -2.23
C GLY A 30 -11.53 -31.09 -2.04
N GLU A 31 -10.65 -30.98 -3.04
CA GLU A 31 -9.22 -31.30 -2.89
C GLU A 31 -8.48 -30.23 -2.12
N VAL A 32 -8.71 -28.95 -2.43
CA VAL A 32 -8.19 -27.82 -1.67
C VAL A 32 -8.58 -27.94 -0.19
N ALA A 33 -9.85 -28.23 0.09
CA ALA A 33 -10.36 -28.40 1.43
C ALA A 33 -9.68 -29.58 2.17
N ARG A 34 -9.41 -30.71 1.51
CA ARG A 34 -8.64 -31.81 2.13
C ARG A 34 -7.20 -31.43 2.48
N LEU A 35 -6.53 -30.70 1.58
CA LEU A 35 -5.17 -30.20 1.84
C LEU A 35 -5.17 -29.23 3.02
N MET A 36 -6.15 -28.33 3.08
CA MET A 36 -6.29 -27.37 4.16
C MET A 36 -6.69 -28.01 5.50
N ALA A 37 -7.53 -29.04 5.50
CA ALA A 37 -7.84 -29.79 6.71
C ALA A 37 -6.58 -30.42 7.31
N GLY A 38 -5.72 -31.01 6.46
CA GLY A 38 -4.43 -31.54 6.90
C GLY A 38 -3.48 -30.45 7.41
N ALA A 39 -3.36 -29.34 6.70
CA ALA A 39 -2.53 -28.21 7.12
C ALA A 39 -2.97 -27.62 8.45
N ALA A 40 -4.28 -27.40 8.61
CA ALA A 40 -4.89 -26.89 9.82
C ALA A 40 -4.68 -27.82 11.03
N ALA A 41 -4.79 -29.13 10.83
CA ALA A 41 -4.50 -30.12 11.86
C ALA A 41 -3.03 -30.05 12.34
N MET A 42 -2.08 -29.88 11.42
CA MET A 42 -0.66 -29.75 11.76
C MET A 42 -0.33 -28.42 12.46
N SER A 43 -1.12 -27.38 12.19
CA SER A 43 -0.96 -26.04 12.79
C SER A 43 -1.79 -25.83 14.07
N GLY A 44 -2.63 -26.79 14.48
CA GLY A 44 -3.49 -26.68 15.67
C GLY A 44 -4.67 -25.72 15.49
N PHE A 45 -5.21 -25.65 14.27
CA PHE A 45 -6.28 -24.74 13.87
C PHE A 45 -7.61 -25.50 13.73
N ASP A 46 -8.20 -25.86 14.86
CA ASP A 46 -9.34 -26.79 14.95
C ASP A 46 -10.58 -26.33 14.17
N ASP A 47 -10.91 -25.03 14.23
CA ASP A 47 -12.00 -24.39 13.48
C ASP A 47 -11.82 -24.51 11.95
N MET A 48 -10.62 -24.22 11.46
CA MET A 48 -10.28 -24.32 10.04
C MET A 48 -10.24 -25.79 9.60
N GLN A 49 -9.75 -26.68 10.46
CA GLN A 49 -9.75 -28.11 10.21
C GLN A 49 -11.19 -28.64 10.07
N GLU A 50 -12.07 -28.27 11.00
CA GLU A 50 -13.48 -28.66 10.98
C GLU A 50 -14.18 -28.16 9.72
N ALA A 51 -14.08 -26.87 9.41
CA ALA A 51 -14.69 -26.27 8.23
C ALA A 51 -14.18 -26.90 6.93
N ALA A 52 -12.86 -27.10 6.81
CA ALA A 52 -12.26 -27.72 5.63
C ALA A 52 -12.63 -29.21 5.49
N THR A 53 -12.75 -29.93 6.60
CA THR A 53 -13.24 -31.33 6.59
C THR A 53 -14.70 -31.39 6.12
N ALA A 54 -15.54 -30.45 6.57
CA ALA A 54 -16.93 -30.40 6.16
C ALA A 54 -17.07 -30.16 4.64
N VAL A 55 -16.36 -29.17 4.08
CA VAL A 55 -16.35 -28.88 2.62
C VAL A 55 -15.81 -30.04 1.78
N ALA A 56 -14.85 -30.80 2.32
CA ALA A 56 -14.32 -31.98 1.64
C ALA A 56 -15.34 -33.11 1.48
N VAL A 57 -16.39 -33.13 2.32
CA VAL A 57 -17.46 -34.14 2.32
C VAL A 57 -18.72 -33.62 1.61
N GLN A 58 -19.14 -32.39 1.92
CA GLN A 58 -20.33 -31.75 1.40
C GLN A 58 -20.08 -30.27 1.12
N GLN A 59 -20.56 -29.79 -0.02
CA GLN A 59 -20.39 -28.40 -0.47
C GLN A 59 -21.75 -27.69 -0.52
N GLU A 60 -22.50 -27.75 0.57
CA GLU A 60 -23.73 -26.97 0.73
C GLU A 60 -23.40 -25.54 1.21
N PRO A 61 -24.32 -24.57 1.08
CA PRO A 61 -24.02 -23.16 1.34
C PRO A 61 -23.39 -22.88 2.71
N GLN A 62 -23.83 -23.56 3.77
CA GLN A 62 -23.30 -23.37 5.12
C GLN A 62 -21.83 -23.81 5.22
N GLN A 63 -21.47 -24.99 4.70
CA GLN A 63 -20.09 -25.49 4.74
C GLN A 63 -19.15 -24.59 3.93
N LEU A 64 -19.61 -24.14 2.77
CA LEU A 64 -18.87 -23.20 1.92
C LEU A 64 -18.65 -21.86 2.63
N TYR A 65 -19.68 -21.35 3.31
CA TYR A 65 -19.58 -20.15 4.14
C TYR A 65 -18.58 -20.32 5.29
N ASP A 66 -18.71 -21.38 6.09
CA ASP A 66 -17.85 -21.62 7.25
C ASP A 66 -16.37 -21.75 6.84
N PHE A 67 -16.10 -22.45 5.73
CA PHE A 67 -14.75 -22.55 5.18
C PHE A 67 -14.24 -21.21 4.66
N GLY A 68 -15.09 -20.45 3.96
CA GLY A 68 -14.74 -19.11 3.48
C GLY A 68 -14.39 -18.16 4.62
N TYR A 69 -15.23 -18.12 5.65
CA TYR A 69 -15.03 -17.34 6.86
C TYR A 69 -13.73 -17.73 7.57
N ALA A 70 -13.50 -19.03 7.78
CA ALA A 70 -12.25 -19.51 8.38
C ALA A 70 -11.01 -19.13 7.54
N CYS A 71 -11.09 -19.19 6.20
CA CYS A 71 -10.00 -18.75 5.33
C CYS A 71 -9.69 -17.25 5.49
N ILE A 72 -10.72 -16.40 5.61
CA ILE A 72 -10.57 -14.96 5.81
C ILE A 72 -9.86 -14.67 7.14
N GLU A 73 -10.33 -15.28 8.23
CA GLU A 73 -9.77 -15.09 9.58
C GLU A 73 -8.30 -15.53 9.67
N ARG A 74 -7.86 -16.46 8.81
CA ARG A 74 -6.49 -16.96 8.77
C ARG A 74 -5.59 -16.28 7.74
N GLY A 75 -6.04 -15.20 7.13
CA GLY A 75 -5.22 -14.43 6.18
C GLY A 75 -4.94 -15.18 4.86
N ILE A 76 -5.78 -16.17 4.52
CA ILE A 76 -5.72 -16.95 3.28
C ILE A 76 -6.99 -16.73 2.45
N ALA A 77 -7.42 -15.46 2.38
CA ALA A 77 -8.67 -15.04 1.73
C ALA A 77 -8.79 -15.50 0.27
N PHE A 78 -7.68 -15.68 -0.45
CA PHE A 78 -7.69 -16.27 -1.80
C PHE A 78 -8.38 -17.64 -1.87
N LEU A 79 -8.37 -18.44 -0.80
CA LEU A 79 -9.09 -19.72 -0.74
C LEU A 79 -10.58 -19.56 -0.40
N ALA A 80 -10.97 -18.43 0.20
CA ALA A 80 -12.38 -18.13 0.49
C ALA A 80 -13.17 -17.82 -0.79
N ILE A 81 -12.53 -17.12 -1.74
CA ILE A 81 -13.17 -16.63 -2.97
C ILE A 81 -13.93 -17.74 -3.73
N PRO A 82 -13.33 -18.88 -4.10
CA PRO A 82 -14.05 -19.92 -4.84
C PRO A 82 -15.20 -20.55 -4.04
N ALA A 83 -15.03 -20.73 -2.72
CA ALA A 83 -16.07 -21.29 -1.86
C ALA A 83 -17.27 -20.34 -1.71
N LEU A 84 -17.01 -19.06 -1.41
CA LEU A 84 -18.03 -18.04 -1.25
C LEU A 84 -18.73 -17.69 -2.56
N THR A 85 -18.00 -17.71 -3.69
CA THR A 85 -18.60 -17.58 -5.03
C THR A 85 -19.61 -18.71 -5.28
N ARG A 86 -19.22 -19.96 -4.98
CA ARG A 86 -20.09 -21.11 -5.15
C ARG A 86 -21.31 -21.06 -4.22
N ALA A 87 -21.15 -20.61 -2.99
CA ALA A 87 -22.26 -20.43 -2.06
C ALA A 87 -23.24 -19.36 -2.54
N LEU A 88 -22.73 -18.23 -3.04
CA LEU A 88 -23.55 -17.14 -3.60
C LEU A 88 -24.29 -17.57 -4.87
N GLU A 89 -23.71 -18.44 -5.70
CA GLU A 89 -24.43 -19.05 -6.84
C GLU A 89 -25.65 -19.87 -6.39
N MET A 90 -25.55 -20.55 -5.24
CA MET A 90 -26.64 -21.35 -4.67
C MET A 90 -27.71 -20.48 -4.00
N LEU A 91 -27.29 -19.38 -3.37
CA LEU A 91 -28.15 -18.42 -2.67
C LEU A 91 -27.86 -16.98 -3.15
N PRO A 92 -28.32 -16.58 -4.36
CA PRO A 92 -27.92 -15.32 -5.00
C PRO A 92 -28.31 -14.04 -4.28
N ASP A 93 -29.32 -14.14 -3.41
CA ASP A 93 -29.94 -13.02 -2.69
C ASP A 93 -29.51 -12.96 -1.22
N GLU A 94 -28.60 -13.84 -0.77
CA GLU A 94 -28.13 -13.88 0.61
C GLU A 94 -27.10 -12.76 0.88
N PRO A 95 -27.45 -11.70 1.64
CA PRO A 95 -26.59 -10.53 1.77
C PRO A 95 -25.27 -10.83 2.50
N LEU A 96 -25.29 -11.75 3.46
CA LEU A 96 -24.10 -12.11 4.22
C LEU A 96 -23.04 -12.77 3.32
N LEU A 97 -23.45 -13.68 2.43
CA LEU A 97 -22.54 -14.31 1.46
C LEU A 97 -21.91 -13.30 0.50
N LEU A 98 -22.71 -12.34 0.04
CA LEU A 98 -22.24 -11.25 -0.81
C LEU A 98 -21.17 -10.42 -0.11
N LEU A 99 -21.42 -10.00 1.14
CA LEU A 99 -20.49 -9.18 1.90
C LEU A 99 -19.20 -9.92 2.25
N GLU A 100 -19.27 -11.19 2.62
CA GLU A 100 -18.06 -11.99 2.87
C GLU A 100 -17.24 -12.23 1.60
N LEU A 101 -17.89 -12.45 0.45
CA LEU A 101 -17.17 -12.58 -0.82
C LEU A 101 -16.45 -11.27 -1.17
N VAL A 102 -17.11 -10.12 -1.00
CA VAL A 102 -16.48 -8.80 -1.22
C VAL A 102 -15.31 -8.58 -0.26
N SER A 103 -15.46 -8.94 1.01
CA SER A 103 -14.42 -8.90 2.04
C SER A 103 -13.20 -9.76 1.68
N ALA A 104 -13.40 -10.94 1.09
CA ALA A 104 -12.32 -11.79 0.59
C ALA A 104 -11.63 -11.18 -0.65
N LEU A 105 -12.41 -10.63 -1.58
CA LEU A 105 -11.89 -9.99 -2.79
C LEU A 105 -11.06 -8.73 -2.46
N GLU A 106 -11.49 -7.91 -1.50
CA GLU A 106 -10.74 -6.74 -1.03
C GLU A 106 -9.39 -7.14 -0.40
N ARG A 107 -9.36 -8.20 0.41
CA ARG A 107 -8.10 -8.71 1.02
C ARG A 107 -7.08 -9.19 -0.01
N GLU A 108 -7.55 -9.64 -1.18
CA GLU A 108 -6.70 -10.05 -2.30
C GLU A 108 -6.54 -8.93 -3.36
N ASN A 109 -6.96 -7.69 -3.04
CA ASN A 109 -6.91 -6.52 -3.93
C ASN A 109 -7.65 -6.70 -5.27
N ARG A 110 -8.61 -7.63 -5.33
CA ARG A 110 -9.44 -7.93 -6.51
C ARG A 110 -10.67 -7.01 -6.60
N HIS A 111 -10.42 -5.70 -6.54
CA HIS A 111 -11.47 -4.69 -6.47
C HIS A 111 -12.41 -4.69 -7.68
N ALA A 112 -11.89 -4.95 -8.89
CA ALA A 112 -12.71 -5.06 -10.09
C ALA A 112 -13.71 -6.23 -10.02
N ASP A 113 -13.30 -7.36 -9.43
CA ASP A 113 -14.17 -8.52 -9.23
C ASP A 113 -15.22 -8.21 -8.14
N ALA A 114 -14.86 -7.50 -7.08
CA ALA A 114 -15.81 -7.05 -6.07
C ALA A 114 -16.91 -6.16 -6.69
N VAL A 115 -16.53 -5.25 -7.59
CA VAL A 115 -17.50 -4.45 -8.38
C VAL A 115 -18.39 -5.36 -9.23
N ALA A 116 -17.82 -6.34 -9.95
CA ALA A 116 -18.57 -7.23 -10.81
C ALA A 116 -19.62 -8.08 -10.05
N VAL A 117 -19.36 -8.43 -8.79
CA VAL A 117 -20.31 -9.17 -7.95
C VAL A 117 -21.41 -8.26 -7.39
N LEU A 118 -21.08 -7.02 -7.02
CA LEU A 118 -22.00 -6.04 -6.43
C LEU A 118 -22.91 -5.37 -7.48
N GLU A 119 -22.38 -5.04 -8.65
CA GLU A 119 -23.08 -4.25 -9.68
C GLU A 119 -24.43 -4.84 -10.12
N PRO A 120 -24.58 -6.16 -10.37
CA PRO A 120 -25.87 -6.73 -10.74
C PRO A 120 -26.97 -6.56 -9.69
N ARG A 121 -26.59 -6.27 -8.44
CA ARG A 121 -27.47 -6.14 -7.28
C ARG A 121 -27.63 -4.71 -6.80
N VAL A 122 -27.05 -3.72 -7.50
CA VAL A 122 -26.90 -2.33 -7.04
C VAL A 122 -28.20 -1.69 -6.51
N ASP A 123 -29.36 -2.02 -7.08
CA ASP A 123 -30.65 -1.47 -6.67
C ASP A 123 -31.24 -2.11 -5.42
N ALA A 124 -30.79 -3.31 -5.05
CA ALA A 124 -31.19 -4.03 -3.84
C ALA A 124 -30.19 -3.85 -2.68
N LEU A 125 -29.04 -3.20 -2.92
CA LEU A 125 -28.04 -2.97 -1.89
C LEU A 125 -28.53 -1.93 -0.89
N GLU A 126 -28.45 -2.27 0.39
CA GLU A 126 -28.53 -1.28 1.46
C GLU A 126 -27.45 -0.21 1.26
N PRO A 127 -27.74 1.07 1.57
CA PRO A 127 -26.76 2.14 1.36
C PRO A 127 -25.44 1.91 2.11
N TRP A 128 -25.54 1.39 3.34
CA TRP A 128 -24.41 1.08 4.22
C TRP A 128 -24.52 -0.37 4.72
N PRO A 129 -23.47 -1.20 4.61
CA PRO A 129 -22.20 -0.96 3.92
C PRO A 129 -22.24 -1.20 2.41
N ALA A 130 -23.25 -1.88 1.88
CA ALA A 130 -23.12 -2.58 0.60
C ALA A 130 -22.93 -1.64 -0.61
N ARG A 131 -23.74 -0.59 -0.76
CA ARG A 131 -23.52 0.39 -1.85
C ARG A 131 -22.24 1.22 -1.63
N TYR A 132 -21.88 1.52 -0.38
CA TYR A 132 -20.58 2.12 -0.08
C TYR A 132 -19.42 1.25 -0.59
N LEU A 133 -19.47 -0.07 -0.38
CA LEU A 133 -18.45 -1.00 -0.87
C LEU A 133 -18.37 -1.01 -2.40
N LEU A 134 -19.49 -0.84 -3.12
CA LEU A 134 -19.46 -0.70 -4.57
C LEU A 134 -18.70 0.57 -5.00
N ALA A 135 -18.99 1.72 -4.38
CA ALA A 135 -18.29 2.97 -4.67
C ALA A 135 -16.79 2.90 -4.30
N HIS A 136 -16.48 2.31 -3.14
CA HIS A 136 -15.11 2.07 -2.68
C HIS A 136 -14.33 1.18 -3.65
N ASN A 137 -14.85 0.00 -3.99
CA ASN A 137 -14.17 -0.92 -4.89
C ASN A 137 -14.07 -0.38 -6.32
N ALA A 138 -15.06 0.37 -6.80
CA ALA A 138 -14.96 1.06 -8.09
C ALA A 138 -13.77 2.02 -8.12
N LEU A 139 -13.58 2.81 -7.07
CA LEU A 139 -12.44 3.73 -6.97
C LEU A 139 -11.10 2.97 -6.97
N PHE A 140 -10.98 1.92 -6.14
CA PHE A 140 -9.76 1.12 -6.05
C PHE A 140 -9.49 0.25 -7.28
N ALA A 141 -10.52 -0.03 -8.09
CA ALA A 141 -10.40 -0.65 -9.41
C ALA A 141 -10.09 0.35 -10.54
N GLY A 142 -10.03 1.65 -10.23
CA GLY A 142 -9.69 2.70 -11.19
C GLY A 142 -10.88 3.34 -11.89
N ASP A 143 -12.12 2.88 -11.62
CA ASP A 143 -13.35 3.45 -12.15
C ASP A 143 -13.85 4.60 -11.29
N LEU A 144 -13.15 5.73 -11.39
CA LEU A 144 -13.51 6.96 -10.68
C LEU A 144 -14.90 7.47 -11.06
N ALA A 145 -15.35 7.27 -12.30
CA ALA A 145 -16.68 7.73 -12.73
C ALA A 145 -17.80 6.98 -12.01
N ARG A 146 -17.67 5.66 -11.87
CA ARG A 146 -18.61 4.84 -11.10
C ARG A 146 -18.53 5.13 -9.61
N ALA A 147 -17.33 5.30 -9.06
CA ALA A 147 -17.16 5.69 -7.67
C ALA A 147 -17.90 7.00 -7.36
N GLU A 148 -17.77 8.01 -8.22
CA GLU A 148 -18.50 9.29 -8.13
C GLU A 148 -20.01 9.10 -8.18
N HIS A 149 -20.50 8.31 -9.16
CA HIS A 149 -21.92 8.06 -9.33
C HIS A 149 -22.53 7.40 -8.09
N GLU A 150 -21.93 6.32 -7.61
CA GLU A 150 -22.47 5.55 -6.49
C GLU A 150 -22.31 6.30 -5.16
N ALA A 151 -21.17 6.95 -4.93
CA ALA A 151 -20.99 7.78 -3.72
C ALA A 151 -21.98 8.95 -3.67
N GLY A 152 -22.31 9.57 -4.81
CA GLY A 152 -23.30 10.64 -4.90
C GLY A 152 -24.74 10.20 -4.59
N ARG A 153 -25.00 8.89 -4.59
CA ARG A 153 -26.31 8.29 -4.25
C ARG A 153 -26.39 7.82 -2.80
N LEU A 154 -25.28 7.86 -2.05
CA LEU A 154 -25.27 7.48 -0.64
C LEU A 154 -25.94 8.57 0.21
N PRO A 155 -26.90 8.23 1.08
CA PRO A 155 -27.39 9.15 2.09
C PRO A 155 -26.31 9.34 3.17
N VAL A 156 -26.51 10.35 4.02
CA VAL A 156 -25.77 10.43 5.29
C VAL A 156 -26.05 9.15 6.09
N PRO A 157 -25.03 8.43 6.59
CA PRO A 157 -25.27 7.23 7.38
C PRO A 157 -25.99 7.55 8.68
N ASP A 158 -26.97 6.70 9.03
CA ASP A 158 -27.68 6.78 10.31
C ASP A 158 -26.80 6.35 11.48
N ASP A 159 -25.94 5.33 11.24
CA ASP A 159 -24.94 4.86 12.20
C ASP A 159 -23.64 5.64 12.04
N GLN A 160 -23.20 6.27 13.14
CA GLN A 160 -21.99 7.08 13.18
C GLN A 160 -20.71 6.29 12.86
N VAL A 161 -20.72 4.96 12.99
CA VAL A 161 -19.59 4.09 12.63
C VAL A 161 -19.16 4.24 11.18
N TRP A 162 -20.07 4.65 10.28
CA TRP A 162 -19.82 4.81 8.84
C TRP A 162 -19.35 6.21 8.44
N LEU A 163 -19.39 7.19 9.35
CA LEU A 163 -18.95 8.57 9.04
C LEU A 163 -17.48 8.64 8.60
N PRO A 164 -16.51 7.96 9.26
CA PRO A 164 -15.12 7.99 8.82
C PRO A 164 -14.93 7.41 7.41
N ALA A 165 -15.62 6.30 7.11
CA ALA A 165 -15.57 5.65 5.80
C ALA A 165 -16.13 6.55 4.69
N ARG A 166 -17.29 7.18 4.94
CA ARG A 166 -17.88 8.17 4.04
C ARG A 166 -16.92 9.32 3.76
N ASP A 167 -16.38 9.93 4.81
CA ASP A 167 -15.57 11.13 4.69
C ASP A 167 -14.23 10.81 4.00
N ARG A 168 -13.65 9.63 4.25
CA ARG A 168 -12.47 9.13 3.54
C ARG A 168 -12.73 8.95 2.04
N LEU A 169 -13.81 8.27 1.67
CA LEU A 169 -14.19 8.07 0.27
C LEU A 169 -14.44 9.42 -0.44
N ALA A 170 -15.13 10.34 0.21
CA ALA A 170 -15.39 11.68 -0.32
C ALA A 170 -14.09 12.47 -0.58
N ARG A 171 -13.11 12.38 0.33
CA ARG A 171 -11.77 12.97 0.13
C ARG A 171 -11.06 12.35 -1.08
N MET A 172 -11.05 11.02 -1.18
CA MET A 172 -10.41 10.33 -2.30
C MET A 172 -11.04 10.71 -3.64
N ILE A 173 -12.37 10.71 -3.74
CA ILE A 173 -13.10 11.14 -4.95
C ILE A 173 -12.77 12.59 -5.31
N THR A 174 -12.78 13.50 -4.32
CA THR A 174 -12.44 14.92 -4.53
C THR A 174 -11.01 15.08 -5.08
N ARG A 175 -10.06 14.26 -4.62
CA ARG A 175 -8.70 14.23 -5.17
C ARG A 175 -8.71 13.68 -6.60
N GLY A 176 -9.43 12.60 -6.85
CA GLY A 176 -9.62 12.01 -8.19
C GLY A 176 -10.11 13.03 -9.22
N GLN A 177 -11.12 13.83 -8.86
CA GLN A 177 -11.67 14.88 -9.73
C GLN A 177 -10.63 15.92 -10.15
N VAL A 178 -9.76 16.33 -9.23
CA VAL A 178 -8.71 17.31 -9.52
C VAL A 178 -7.57 16.67 -10.32
N VAL A 179 -7.16 15.46 -9.95
CA VAL A 179 -6.06 14.74 -10.61
C VAL A 179 -6.40 14.39 -12.06
N ARG A 180 -7.64 14.00 -12.38
CA ARG A 180 -8.08 13.68 -13.75
C ARG A 180 -7.85 14.85 -14.73
N GLY A 181 -7.76 16.08 -14.25
CA GLY A 181 -7.46 17.26 -15.08
C GLY A 181 -5.98 17.40 -15.48
N VAL A 182 -5.07 16.69 -14.82
CA VAL A 182 -3.61 16.85 -14.98
C VAL A 182 -2.82 15.54 -15.09
N SER A 183 -3.50 14.41 -14.90
CA SER A 183 -2.93 13.07 -14.92
C SER A 183 -3.93 12.11 -15.57
N PRO A 184 -3.47 11.07 -16.31
CA PRO A 184 -4.38 10.19 -17.04
C PRO A 184 -5.26 9.32 -16.14
N LEU A 185 -4.81 9.00 -14.91
CA LEU A 185 -5.49 8.07 -13.99
C LEU A 185 -5.81 6.71 -14.64
N ASP A 186 -4.91 6.21 -15.50
CA ASP A 186 -4.99 4.86 -16.04
C ASP A 186 -4.21 3.87 -15.15
N ALA A 187 -4.14 2.61 -15.57
CA ALA A 187 -3.44 1.54 -14.85
C ALA A 187 -1.91 1.72 -14.81
N THR A 188 -1.36 2.78 -15.41
CA THR A 188 0.07 3.10 -15.41
C THR A 188 0.41 4.35 -14.59
N ASP A 189 -0.60 5.07 -14.10
CA ASP A 189 -0.44 6.35 -13.41
C ASP A 189 -0.24 6.19 -11.90
N LEU A 190 0.93 5.69 -11.50
CA LEU A 190 1.26 5.47 -10.09
C LEU A 190 1.15 6.75 -9.26
N ARG A 191 1.73 7.86 -9.76
CA ARG A 191 1.76 9.13 -9.03
C ARG A 191 0.34 9.71 -8.85
N GLY A 192 -0.47 9.67 -9.91
CA GLY A 192 -1.86 10.12 -9.84
C GLY A 192 -2.67 9.33 -8.83
N TRP A 193 -2.65 8.00 -8.92
CA TRP A 193 -3.43 7.14 -8.03
C TRP A 193 -2.96 7.18 -6.57
N HIS A 194 -1.66 7.28 -6.32
CA HIS A 194 -1.15 7.43 -4.95
C HIS A 194 -1.66 8.72 -4.28
N PHE A 195 -1.73 9.82 -5.04
CA PHE A 195 -2.34 11.06 -4.54
C PHE A 195 -3.86 10.91 -4.36
N VAL A 196 -4.57 10.24 -5.26
CA VAL A 196 -6.02 10.01 -5.12
C VAL A 196 -6.34 9.24 -3.84
N LEU A 197 -5.64 8.13 -3.59
CA LEU A 197 -5.94 7.21 -2.50
C LEU A 197 -5.40 7.72 -1.15
N GLY A 198 -4.14 8.14 -1.08
CA GLY A 198 -3.50 8.58 0.17
C GLY A 198 -3.51 10.10 0.38
N GLY A 199 -3.56 10.88 -0.69
CA GLY A 199 -3.24 12.31 -0.64
C GLY A 199 -1.75 12.59 -0.55
N SER A 200 -0.91 11.60 -0.88
CA SER A 200 0.54 11.67 -0.83
C SER A 200 1.13 11.98 -2.21
N PHE A 201 2.20 12.77 -2.24
CA PHE A 201 3.03 12.94 -3.42
C PHE A 201 4.11 11.87 -3.50
N VAL A 202 4.21 11.14 -4.62
CA VAL A 202 5.40 10.31 -4.90
C VAL A 202 6.45 11.16 -5.59
N LEU A 203 7.59 11.37 -4.93
CA LEU A 203 8.67 12.18 -5.46
C LEU A 203 9.31 11.48 -6.63
N THR A 204 9.79 10.25 -6.46
CA THR A 204 10.60 9.52 -7.43
C THR A 204 9.95 8.22 -7.88
N LEU A 205 9.86 8.06 -9.20
CA LEU A 205 9.51 6.78 -9.84
C LEU A 205 10.78 6.01 -10.15
N SER A 206 10.75 4.70 -9.92
CA SER A 206 11.81 3.76 -10.34
C SER A 206 12.06 3.92 -11.84
N PRO A 207 13.32 4.04 -12.29
CA PRO A 207 13.69 4.06 -13.70
C PRO A 207 13.82 2.64 -14.31
N TYR A 208 13.36 1.62 -13.58
CA TYR A 208 13.45 0.21 -13.95
C TYR A 208 12.11 -0.52 -13.85
N GLY A 209 11.91 -1.48 -14.75
CA GLY A 209 10.87 -2.51 -14.64
C GLY A 209 9.45 -2.00 -14.93
N PHE A 210 9.31 -0.85 -15.60
CA PHE A 210 8.00 -0.27 -15.90
C PHE A 210 7.11 -1.25 -16.67
N ASP A 211 7.63 -1.80 -17.78
CA ASP A 211 6.93 -2.80 -18.62
C ASP A 211 6.85 -4.20 -17.98
N ALA A 212 7.65 -4.45 -16.94
CA ALA A 212 7.62 -5.69 -16.15
C ALA A 212 6.56 -5.65 -15.03
N GLY A 213 5.70 -4.62 -15.01
CA GLY A 213 4.64 -4.48 -14.03
C GLY A 213 5.10 -3.89 -12.70
N MET A 214 6.24 -3.18 -12.65
CA MET A 214 6.59 -2.39 -11.46
C MET A 214 6.04 -0.97 -11.52
N THR A 215 5.87 -0.44 -12.73
CA THR A 215 5.15 0.80 -13.01
C THR A 215 5.61 1.98 -12.14
N GLY A 216 6.93 2.10 -11.95
CA GLY A 216 7.55 3.16 -11.15
C GLY A 216 7.80 2.81 -9.68
N ARG A 217 7.50 1.58 -9.22
CA ARG A 217 7.89 1.09 -7.89
C ARG A 217 9.25 0.36 -7.94
N PHE A 218 9.99 0.40 -6.85
CA PHE A 218 11.23 -0.37 -6.69
C PHE A 218 10.92 -1.76 -6.12
N ALA A 219 11.41 -2.82 -6.76
CA ALA A 219 11.25 -4.19 -6.26
C ALA A 219 12.23 -4.45 -5.11
N TYR A 220 13.52 -4.32 -5.41
CA TYR A 220 14.61 -4.39 -4.45
C TYR A 220 15.52 -3.20 -4.70
N THR A 221 15.86 -2.45 -3.66
CA THR A 221 16.81 -1.34 -3.77
C THR A 221 17.77 -1.32 -2.59
N ALA A 222 19.05 -1.10 -2.90
CA ALA A 222 20.03 -0.65 -1.94
C ALA A 222 20.09 0.87 -2.05
N ASP A 223 19.50 1.56 -1.08
CA ASP A 223 19.43 3.02 -1.08
C ASP A 223 20.82 3.63 -0.81
N GLY A 224 21.00 4.88 -1.23
CA GLY A 224 22.27 5.59 -1.10
C GLY A 224 22.11 7.04 -0.65
N PHE A 225 23.19 7.64 -0.15
CA PHE A 225 23.21 9.06 0.20
C PHE A 225 22.78 9.99 -0.95
N PRO A 226 23.17 9.75 -2.23
CA PRO A 226 22.64 10.48 -3.38
C PRO A 226 21.12 10.45 -3.52
N ALA A 227 20.50 9.29 -3.32
CA ALA A 227 19.05 9.10 -3.46
C ALA A 227 18.28 9.75 -2.30
N CYS A 228 18.80 9.69 -1.06
CA CYS A 228 18.31 10.50 0.05
C CYS A 228 18.38 12.00 -0.29
N ARG A 229 19.52 12.46 -0.83
CA ARG A 229 19.72 13.86 -1.20
C ARG A 229 18.75 14.32 -2.28
N ARG A 230 18.59 13.53 -3.34
CA ARG A 230 17.64 13.78 -4.42
C ARG A 230 16.20 13.86 -3.91
N SER A 231 15.81 12.98 -3.00
CA SER A 231 14.46 13.00 -2.40
C SER A 231 14.22 14.26 -1.58
N LEU A 232 15.20 14.73 -0.80
CA LEU A 232 15.09 16.00 -0.07
C LEU A 232 15.04 17.22 -1.02
N ASP A 233 15.79 17.21 -2.12
CA ASP A 233 15.72 18.28 -3.13
C ASP A 233 14.34 18.32 -3.81
N ARG A 234 13.78 17.15 -4.16
CA ARG A 234 12.41 17.07 -4.74
C ARG A 234 11.32 17.39 -3.73
N LEU A 235 11.52 17.08 -2.45
CA LEU A 235 10.62 17.49 -1.36
C LEU A 235 10.53 19.02 -1.30
N ARG A 236 11.68 19.73 -1.38
CA ARG A 236 11.70 21.19 -1.47
C ARG A 236 10.89 21.70 -2.66
N LEU A 237 11.03 21.09 -3.83
CA LEU A 237 10.26 21.46 -5.03
C LEU A 237 8.75 21.32 -4.81
N VAL A 238 8.30 20.24 -4.17
CA VAL A 238 6.88 20.02 -3.85
C VAL A 238 6.37 21.03 -2.83
N LEU A 239 7.12 21.27 -1.75
CA LEU A 239 6.77 22.30 -0.75
C LEU A 239 6.64 23.68 -1.41
N ASP A 240 7.58 24.03 -2.30
CA ASP A 240 7.55 25.29 -3.04
C ASP A 240 6.37 25.37 -4.00
N ALA A 241 6.13 24.33 -4.81
CA ALA A 241 5.05 24.27 -5.78
C ALA A 241 3.66 24.35 -5.13
N ALA A 242 3.50 23.76 -3.94
CA ALA A 242 2.27 23.77 -3.18
C ALA A 242 2.16 24.96 -2.21
N GLY A 243 3.15 25.86 -2.17
CA GLY A 243 3.13 27.06 -1.32
C GLY A 243 3.23 26.77 0.18
N ARG A 244 3.84 25.65 0.58
CA ARG A 244 4.06 25.29 1.99
C ARG A 244 5.42 25.81 2.46
N ARG A 245 5.46 26.33 3.69
CA ARG A 245 6.67 26.91 4.29
C ARG A 245 6.79 26.44 5.75
N PRO A 246 7.26 25.20 5.97
CA PRO A 246 7.56 24.73 7.32
C PRO A 246 8.55 25.66 8.01
N THR A 247 8.42 25.82 9.31
CA THR A 247 9.27 26.68 10.15
C THR A 247 10.33 25.90 10.92
N SER A 248 10.19 24.57 11.01
CA SER A 248 11.11 23.67 11.68
C SER A 248 10.99 22.25 11.13
N VAL A 249 12.04 21.46 11.31
CA VAL A 249 12.01 20.01 11.06
C VAL A 249 11.83 19.27 12.39
N GLY A 250 10.82 18.42 12.44
CA GLY A 250 10.53 17.54 13.57
C GLY A 250 11.28 16.22 13.44
N LEU A 251 12.21 15.97 14.36
CA LEU A 251 13.00 14.74 14.44
C LEU A 251 12.17 13.64 15.12
N LEU A 252 11.87 12.58 14.38
CA LEU A 252 11.31 11.34 14.93
C LEU A 252 12.39 10.59 15.74
N PRO A 253 12.03 9.70 16.67
CA PRO A 253 12.97 9.16 17.65
C PRO A 253 13.93 8.10 17.10
N ASP A 254 13.60 7.42 16.01
CA ASP A 254 14.43 6.38 15.42
C ASP A 254 15.64 6.95 14.67
N ARG A 255 16.73 6.18 14.63
CA ARG A 255 18.02 6.63 14.08
C ARG A 255 17.93 7.03 12.61
N SER A 256 17.28 6.20 11.79
CA SER A 256 17.16 6.39 10.35
C SER A 256 16.48 7.72 10.03
N SER A 257 15.37 8.01 10.71
CA SER A 257 14.63 9.26 10.58
C SER A 257 15.38 10.46 11.15
N ARG A 258 16.16 10.30 12.22
CA ARG A 258 17.02 11.38 12.75
C ARG A 258 18.10 11.80 11.76
N VAL A 259 18.81 10.84 11.15
CA VAL A 259 19.82 11.11 10.11
C VAL A 259 19.21 11.94 8.98
N LEU A 260 18.08 11.48 8.44
CA LEU A 260 17.42 12.15 7.32
C LEU A 260 16.82 13.50 7.72
N GLY A 261 16.24 13.61 8.92
CA GLY A 261 15.68 14.85 9.45
C GLY A 261 16.75 15.93 9.69
N LEU A 262 17.93 15.56 10.19
CA LEU A 262 19.07 16.46 10.32
C LEU A 262 19.56 16.97 8.96
N ALA A 263 19.61 16.10 7.95
CA ALA A 263 19.93 16.50 6.58
C ALA A 263 18.86 17.45 6.02
N ALA A 264 17.57 17.13 6.16
CA ALA A 264 16.47 17.98 5.73
C ALA A 264 16.53 19.38 6.37
N ALA A 265 16.79 19.47 7.67
CA ALA A 265 16.91 20.72 8.40
C ALA A 265 18.05 21.59 7.84
N ARG A 266 19.23 21.00 7.60
CA ARG A 266 20.38 21.69 7.01
C ARG A 266 20.10 22.14 5.58
N LEU A 267 19.50 21.28 4.75
CA LEU A 267 19.20 21.58 3.35
C LEU A 267 18.18 22.73 3.20
N LEU A 268 17.16 22.74 4.05
CA LEU A 268 16.08 23.72 4.03
C LEU A 268 16.41 24.99 4.83
N GLY A 269 17.51 25.00 5.58
CA GLY A 269 17.87 26.11 6.46
C GLY A 269 16.91 26.29 7.64
N LEU A 270 16.34 25.20 8.15
CA LEU A 270 15.37 25.18 9.24
C LEU A 270 15.98 24.65 10.54
N PRO A 271 15.48 25.07 11.71
CA PRO A 271 15.86 24.46 12.98
C PRO A 271 15.37 22.99 13.04
N ALA A 272 16.23 22.11 13.55
CA ALA A 272 15.87 20.73 13.87
C ALA A 272 15.49 20.62 15.34
N GLU A 273 14.32 20.08 15.63
CA GLU A 273 13.78 19.96 16.99
C GLU A 273 13.10 18.59 17.16
N PRO A 274 13.04 18.01 18.38
CA PRO A 274 12.26 16.80 18.62
C PRO A 274 10.82 16.96 18.13
N PHE A 275 10.28 15.95 17.46
CA PHE A 275 8.89 15.99 17.01
C PHE A 275 7.93 16.12 18.20
N ALA A 276 6.96 17.02 18.06
CA ALA A 276 5.91 17.25 19.04
C ALA A 276 4.54 17.23 18.34
N PRO A 277 3.62 16.34 18.75
CA PRO A 277 2.27 16.31 18.20
C PRO A 277 1.56 17.65 18.39
N GLY A 278 0.76 18.08 17.41
CA GLY A 278 0.02 19.34 17.48
C GLY A 278 0.82 20.61 17.15
N ARG A 279 2.15 20.53 16.96
CA ARG A 279 2.94 21.70 16.57
C ARG A 279 2.65 22.07 15.10
N PRO A 280 2.23 23.32 14.82
CA PRO A 280 1.93 23.76 13.47
C PRO A 280 3.19 23.98 12.64
N ASP A 281 3.05 23.95 11.32
CA ASP A 281 4.11 24.28 10.35
C ASP A 281 5.43 23.50 10.56
N VAL A 282 5.33 22.24 10.99
CA VAL A 282 6.46 21.32 11.13
C VAL A 282 6.55 20.40 9.93
N LEU A 283 7.77 20.20 9.41
CA LEU A 283 8.09 19.09 8.54
C LEU A 283 8.59 17.91 9.40
N ALA A 284 7.76 16.91 9.62
CA ALA A 284 8.18 15.65 10.22
C ALA A 284 8.83 14.79 9.13
N VAL A 285 10.01 14.24 9.42
CA VAL A 285 10.81 13.46 8.46
C VAL A 285 11.01 12.06 8.99
N ALA A 286 10.55 11.07 8.22
CA ALA A 286 10.77 9.66 8.44
C ALA A 286 11.63 9.09 7.33
N TYR A 287 12.53 8.16 7.66
CA TYR A 287 13.15 7.33 6.63
C TYR A 287 12.18 6.22 6.19
N ASP A 288 11.68 5.43 7.14
CA ASP A 288 10.66 4.39 6.96
C ASP A 288 9.71 4.47 8.17
N LEU A 289 8.42 4.68 7.93
CA LEU A 289 7.42 4.81 9.00
C LEU A 289 7.13 3.49 9.72
N ASN A 290 7.52 2.34 9.16
CA ASN A 290 7.40 1.04 9.85
C ASN A 290 8.49 0.84 10.91
N GLU A 291 9.56 1.66 10.91
CA GLU A 291 10.64 1.59 11.91
C GLU A 291 10.44 2.51 13.12
N THR A 292 9.33 3.26 13.17
CA THR A 292 9.09 4.32 14.16
C THR A 292 7.70 4.25 14.78
N ASP A 293 7.51 4.94 15.91
CA ASP A 293 6.19 5.08 16.51
C ASP A 293 5.38 6.16 15.78
N VAL A 294 4.27 5.73 15.16
CA VAL A 294 3.44 6.57 14.31
C VAL A 294 2.09 6.94 14.93
N GLU A 295 1.80 6.52 16.17
CA GLU A 295 0.48 6.73 16.79
C GLU A 295 0.07 8.21 16.79
N THR A 296 1.04 9.09 17.04
CA THR A 296 0.82 10.54 17.12
C THR A 296 0.86 11.27 15.77
N LEU A 297 1.08 10.54 14.67
CA LEU A 297 1.17 11.09 13.31
C LEU A 297 -0.14 10.97 12.53
N HIS A 298 -1.15 10.24 13.01
CA HIS A 298 -2.42 10.09 12.27
C HIS A 298 -3.15 11.42 12.08
N GLU A 299 -3.25 12.21 13.15
CA GLU A 299 -3.85 13.54 13.11
C GLU A 299 -2.83 14.60 12.64
N ARG A 300 -3.30 15.52 11.78
CA ARG A 300 -2.46 16.57 11.21
C ARG A 300 -2.70 17.90 11.93
N ALA A 301 -1.64 18.47 12.50
CA ALA A 301 -1.66 19.87 12.95
C ALA A 301 -1.67 20.84 11.76
N GLU A 302 -2.17 22.07 11.94
CA GLU A 302 -2.22 23.05 10.87
C GLU A 302 -0.84 23.28 10.23
N GLY A 303 -0.76 23.19 8.90
CA GLY A 303 0.49 23.37 8.15
C GLY A 303 1.55 22.27 8.31
N GLN A 304 1.31 21.27 9.16
CA GLN A 304 2.23 20.15 9.34
C GLN A 304 2.29 19.26 8.09
N VAL A 305 3.50 18.84 7.72
CA VAL A 305 3.76 17.91 6.60
C VAL A 305 4.56 16.73 7.14
N LEU A 306 4.13 15.51 6.81
CA LEU A 306 4.88 14.28 7.05
C LEU A 306 5.52 13.82 5.75
N PHE A 307 6.85 13.73 5.73
CA PHE A 307 7.61 13.14 4.64
C PHE A 307 8.17 11.79 5.08
N GLU A 308 7.97 10.77 4.26
CA GLU A 308 8.61 9.47 4.37
C GLU A 308 9.47 9.23 3.14
N HIS A 309 10.72 8.83 3.31
CA HIS A 309 11.62 8.61 2.17
C HIS A 309 11.35 7.29 1.44
N ALA A 310 11.21 6.19 2.18
CA ALA A 310 11.10 4.85 1.63
C ALA A 310 9.80 4.16 2.12
N THR A 311 8.69 4.40 1.42
CA THR A 311 7.40 3.77 1.77
C THR A 311 7.31 2.35 1.20
N CYS A 312 7.12 1.35 2.07
CA CYS A 312 6.88 -0.03 1.63
C CYS A 312 5.46 -0.18 1.09
N TRP A 313 5.27 -0.52 -0.19
CA TRP A 313 3.93 -0.66 -0.76
C TRP A 313 3.30 -2.04 -0.52
N THR A 314 4.10 -3.05 -0.19
CA THR A 314 3.63 -4.40 0.16
C THR A 314 3.30 -4.57 1.64
N GLU A 315 3.80 -3.67 2.47
CA GLU A 315 3.54 -3.56 3.90
C GLU A 315 3.41 -2.07 4.25
N PRO A 316 2.30 -1.44 3.83
CA PRO A 316 2.12 0.00 3.99
C PRO A 316 2.10 0.40 5.47
N PRO A 317 2.67 1.57 5.82
CA PRO A 317 2.70 2.04 7.20
C PRO A 317 1.29 2.34 7.73
N ALA A 318 1.16 2.30 9.05
CA ALA A 318 -0.12 2.55 9.74
C ALA A 318 -0.66 3.98 9.59
N VAL A 319 0.16 4.91 9.07
CA VAL A 319 -0.23 6.25 8.66
C VAL A 319 0.32 6.55 7.27
N SER A 320 -0.46 7.20 6.41
CA SER A 320 0.03 7.61 5.09
C SER A 320 0.86 8.89 5.20
N ALA A 321 2.08 8.92 4.66
CA ALA A 321 2.85 10.15 4.54
C ALA A 321 2.12 11.20 3.67
N ASP A 322 2.38 12.48 3.88
CA ASP A 322 1.90 13.55 3.01
C ASP A 322 2.77 13.67 1.73
N VAL A 323 4.01 13.19 1.81
CA VAL A 323 4.97 13.06 0.72
C VAL A 323 5.76 11.76 0.93
N THR A 324 5.85 10.96 -0.12
CA THR A 324 6.64 9.72 -0.20
C THR A 324 7.82 9.92 -1.16
N GLY A 325 9.04 9.62 -0.73
CA GLY A 325 10.25 9.69 -1.57
C GLY A 325 10.16 8.71 -2.73
N PHE A 326 10.08 7.43 -2.43
CA PHE A 326 9.80 6.37 -3.40
C PHE A 326 9.01 5.22 -2.75
N LEU A 327 8.41 4.39 -3.60
CA LEU A 327 7.69 3.19 -3.20
C LEU A 327 8.58 1.97 -3.43
N HIS A 328 8.73 1.12 -2.41
CA HIS A 328 9.54 -0.10 -2.49
C HIS A 328 8.83 -1.33 -1.96
N GLN A 329 9.34 -2.51 -2.34
CA GLN A 329 9.00 -3.75 -1.67
C GLN A 329 10.09 -4.17 -0.67
N VAL A 330 11.37 -4.08 -1.06
CA VAL A 330 12.51 -4.25 -0.15
C VAL A 330 13.49 -3.11 -0.37
N ALA A 331 13.83 -2.41 0.71
CA ALA A 331 14.86 -1.39 0.73
C ALA A 331 15.91 -1.69 1.80
N LYS A 332 17.18 -1.41 1.50
CA LYS A 332 18.28 -1.36 2.47
C LYS A 332 18.75 0.07 2.60
N SER A 333 18.73 0.61 3.82
CA SER A 333 19.14 2.00 4.07
C SER A 333 20.65 2.22 3.86
N PRO A 334 21.09 3.45 3.54
CA PRO A 334 22.51 3.71 3.25
C PRO A 334 23.46 3.37 4.40
N TRP A 335 22.96 3.41 5.64
CA TRP A 335 23.68 3.07 6.88
C TRP A 335 23.38 1.67 7.42
N GLY A 336 22.52 0.90 6.74
CA GLY A 336 22.26 -0.50 7.06
C GLY A 336 23.39 -1.42 6.59
N GLU A 337 23.21 -2.73 6.81
CA GLU A 337 24.09 -3.74 6.21
C GLU A 337 23.92 -3.72 4.67
N GLN A 338 25.03 -3.69 3.95
CA GLN A 338 25.06 -3.56 2.50
C GLN A 338 25.79 -4.74 1.86
N LEU A 339 25.35 -5.13 0.65
CA LEU A 339 26.10 -6.06 -0.19
C LEU A 339 26.87 -5.27 -1.25
N ARG A 340 28.19 -5.32 -1.21
CA ARG A 340 29.06 -4.68 -2.20
C ARG A 340 29.78 -5.73 -3.01
N VAL A 341 30.16 -5.39 -4.25
CA VAL A 341 31.13 -6.17 -5.01
C VAL A 341 32.50 -5.62 -4.70
N SER A 342 33.38 -6.43 -4.13
CA SER A 342 34.77 -6.03 -3.83
C SER A 342 35.57 -5.79 -5.12
N ASP A 343 36.75 -5.19 -4.99
CA ASP A 343 37.66 -4.97 -6.13
C ASP A 343 38.05 -6.29 -6.84
N ASP A 344 37.96 -7.43 -6.15
CA ASP A 344 38.19 -8.78 -6.68
C ASP A 344 36.94 -9.40 -7.34
N GLY A 345 35.85 -8.64 -7.45
CA GLY A 345 34.60 -9.08 -8.06
C GLY A 345 33.77 -10.04 -7.20
N GLN A 346 34.10 -10.21 -5.91
CA GLN A 346 33.36 -11.07 -5.00
C GLN A 346 32.31 -10.29 -4.20
N PRO A 347 31.12 -10.87 -3.94
CA PRO A 347 30.16 -10.24 -3.05
C PRO A 347 30.73 -10.22 -1.62
N GLU A 348 30.76 -9.04 -1.02
CA GLU A 348 31.13 -8.81 0.37
C GLU A 348 29.97 -8.13 1.11
N THR A 349 29.73 -8.58 2.34
CA THR A 349 28.79 -7.94 3.24
C THR A 349 29.52 -6.86 4.02
N VAL A 350 29.10 -5.61 3.84
CA VAL A 350 29.57 -4.46 4.59
C VAL A 350 28.68 -4.30 5.82
N PRO A 351 29.24 -4.23 7.04
CA PRO A 351 28.45 -4.09 8.25
C PRO A 351 27.72 -2.74 8.28
N PRO A 352 26.66 -2.61 9.11
CA PRO A 352 25.97 -1.34 9.30
C PRO A 352 26.93 -0.22 9.69
N ASP A 353 26.66 0.98 9.17
CA ASP A 353 27.42 2.17 9.50
C ASP A 353 26.94 2.74 10.83
N GLU A 354 27.78 2.65 11.86
CA GLU A 354 27.50 3.10 13.23
C GLU A 354 27.98 4.54 13.53
N ARG A 355 28.43 5.29 12.51
CA ARG A 355 28.85 6.69 12.71
C ARG A 355 27.71 7.55 13.29
N PRO A 356 28.05 8.67 13.98
CA PRO A 356 27.05 9.59 14.52
C PRO A 356 26.08 10.11 13.45
N GLU A 357 24.85 10.37 13.88
CA GLU A 357 23.75 10.77 12.99
C GLU A 357 24.07 12.06 12.22
N GLU A 358 24.78 12.99 12.85
CA GLU A 358 25.20 14.27 12.27
C GLU A 358 26.24 14.12 11.15
N GLU A 359 27.08 13.08 11.22
CA GLU A 359 28.07 12.75 10.21
C GLU A 359 27.40 12.15 8.98
N LEU A 360 26.50 11.17 9.18
CA LEU A 360 25.70 10.60 8.09
C LEU A 360 24.82 11.65 7.41
N ALA A 361 24.22 12.55 8.19
CA ALA A 361 23.46 13.67 7.66
C ALA A 361 24.33 14.62 6.82
N ALA A 362 25.61 14.80 7.17
CA ALA A 362 26.55 15.60 6.38
C ALA A 362 26.89 14.91 5.05
N GLU A 363 26.96 13.58 5.01
CA GLU A 363 27.18 12.83 3.77
C GLU A 363 26.00 12.97 2.80
N ILE A 364 24.76 12.92 3.29
CA ILE A 364 23.58 13.23 2.46
C ILE A 364 23.71 14.63 1.84
N ILE A 365 24.16 15.62 2.62
CA ILE A 365 24.31 16.99 2.11
C ILE A 365 25.46 17.11 1.10
N ALA A 366 26.53 16.34 1.26
CA ALA A 366 27.69 16.38 0.38
C ALA A 366 27.53 15.55 -0.91
N ALA A 367 26.62 14.58 -0.92
CA ALA A 367 26.38 13.71 -2.07
C ALA A 367 25.88 14.48 -3.30
N ASP A 368 26.26 14.01 -4.49
CA ASP A 368 25.72 14.49 -5.76
C ASP A 368 24.35 13.83 -6.01
N PRO A 369 23.22 14.57 -6.05
CA PRO A 369 21.89 14.01 -6.29
C PRO A 369 21.68 13.43 -7.70
N HIS A 370 22.64 13.62 -8.60
CA HIS A 370 22.58 13.19 -9.99
C HIS A 370 23.59 12.10 -10.33
N GLU A 371 24.16 11.38 -9.36
CA GLU A 371 24.96 10.18 -9.66
C GLU A 371 24.17 9.25 -10.59
N ASP A 372 24.76 8.94 -11.76
CA ASP A 372 24.08 8.41 -12.94
C ASP A 372 23.38 7.07 -12.67
N GLU A 373 22.07 7.11 -12.39
CA GLU A 373 21.19 5.96 -12.56
C GLU A 373 20.72 5.91 -14.02
N GLU A 374 21.52 5.28 -14.88
CA GLU A 374 21.09 4.96 -16.24
C GLU A 374 19.90 3.98 -16.12
N GLY A 375 18.71 4.46 -16.48
CA GLY A 375 17.48 3.67 -16.44
C GLY A 375 17.49 2.51 -17.45
N ASP A 376 16.46 1.68 -17.45
CA ASP A 376 16.36 0.56 -18.41
C ASP A 376 16.02 1.00 -19.85
N GLY A 377 15.84 2.31 -20.09
CA GLY A 377 15.48 2.89 -21.38
C GLY A 377 14.04 2.64 -21.83
N ALA A 378 13.30 1.76 -21.14
CA ALA A 378 11.88 1.50 -21.37
C ALA A 378 10.99 2.36 -20.46
N THR A 379 11.51 2.71 -19.29
CA THR A 379 10.76 3.47 -18.28
C THR A 379 10.58 4.94 -18.69
N PRO A 380 9.35 5.49 -18.61
CA PRO A 380 9.12 6.91 -18.90
C PRO A 380 9.98 7.83 -18.02
N PRO A 381 10.50 8.95 -18.57
CA PRO A 381 11.32 9.87 -17.80
C PRO A 381 10.49 10.52 -16.68
N ASP A 382 11.13 10.71 -15.52
CA ASP A 382 10.54 11.33 -14.33
C ASP A 382 11.21 12.68 -13.96
N PRO A 383 11.11 13.71 -14.81
CA PRO A 383 11.75 15.00 -14.58
C PRO A 383 11.04 15.84 -13.51
N ASP A 384 11.77 16.77 -12.92
CA ASP A 384 11.28 17.65 -11.85
C ASP A 384 10.15 18.57 -12.31
N GLU A 385 10.15 19.02 -13.56
CA GLU A 385 9.08 19.88 -14.10
C GLU A 385 7.72 19.19 -14.06
N ARG A 386 7.67 17.88 -14.29
CA ARG A 386 6.43 17.10 -14.20
C ARG A 386 5.95 17.01 -12.76
N LEU A 387 6.84 16.74 -11.81
CA LEU A 387 6.51 16.71 -10.39
C LEU A 387 5.99 18.07 -9.90
N VAL A 388 6.68 19.15 -10.25
CA VAL A 388 6.29 20.53 -9.89
C VAL A 388 4.94 20.90 -10.50
N ALA A 389 4.71 20.58 -11.78
CA ALA A 389 3.45 20.85 -12.44
C ALA A 389 2.29 20.10 -11.76
N PHE A 390 2.49 18.83 -11.43
CA PHE A 390 1.51 18.01 -10.71
C PHE A 390 1.22 18.60 -9.32
N ALA A 391 2.26 18.89 -8.52
CA ALA A 391 2.12 19.44 -7.17
C ALA A 391 1.38 20.78 -7.16
N ARG A 392 1.68 21.67 -8.11
CA ARG A 392 0.98 22.95 -8.25
C ARG A 392 -0.49 22.76 -8.60
N ALA A 393 -0.81 21.83 -9.48
CA ALA A 393 -2.18 21.60 -9.93
C ALA A 393 -3.08 21.05 -8.83
N VAL A 394 -2.56 20.14 -8.00
CA VAL A 394 -3.37 19.44 -6.98
C VAL A 394 -3.22 20.02 -5.57
N GLY A 395 -2.32 20.99 -5.37
CA GLY A 395 -1.97 21.54 -4.06
C GLY A 395 -3.16 22.08 -3.24
N GLY A 396 -4.22 22.56 -3.90
CA GLY A 396 -5.46 23.00 -3.23
C GLY A 396 -6.27 21.88 -2.57
N ARG A 397 -5.96 20.61 -2.83
CA ARG A 397 -6.55 19.42 -2.19
C ARG A 397 -5.55 18.64 -1.34
N TRP A 398 -4.30 19.09 -1.29
CA TRP A 398 -3.26 18.49 -0.47
C TRP A 398 -3.42 18.86 1.00
N LEU A 399 -3.01 17.95 1.90
CA LEU A 399 -3.16 18.08 3.35
C LEU A 399 -4.61 18.21 3.83
N THR A 400 -5.49 17.33 3.33
CA THR A 400 -6.91 17.29 3.74
C THR A 400 -7.23 16.01 4.54
N GLY A 401 -7.92 16.16 5.68
CA GLY A 401 -8.28 15.06 6.57
C GLY A 401 -7.10 14.40 7.28
N PRO A 402 -7.33 13.34 8.07
CA PRO A 402 -6.27 12.60 8.74
C PRO A 402 -5.43 11.76 7.76
N ARG A 403 -4.30 11.24 8.26
CA ARG A 403 -3.36 10.37 7.52
C ARG A 403 -3.78 8.91 7.57
N ASP A 404 -4.98 8.63 7.04
CA ASP A 404 -5.54 7.28 7.00
C ASP A 404 -4.62 6.32 6.25
N MET A 405 -4.40 5.12 6.80
CA MET A 405 -3.69 4.03 6.13
C MET A 405 -4.44 3.57 4.87
N VAL A 406 -3.67 3.23 3.83
CA VAL A 406 -4.19 2.66 2.59
C VAL A 406 -3.65 1.23 2.44
N HIS A 407 -4.49 0.24 2.72
CA HIS A 407 -4.12 -1.19 2.71
C HIS A 407 -4.04 -1.84 1.33
N SER A 408 -4.37 -1.12 0.27
CA SER A 408 -4.41 -1.64 -1.10
C SER A 408 -3.37 -0.90 -1.96
N PRO A 409 -2.70 -1.61 -2.89
CA PRO A 409 -1.77 -1.00 -3.84
C PRO A 409 -2.49 -0.10 -4.86
N GLY A 410 -3.83 -0.10 -4.87
CA GLY A 410 -4.67 0.66 -5.76
C GLY A 410 -4.79 0.04 -7.16
N PRO A 411 -5.29 0.81 -8.15
CA PRO A 411 -5.60 0.31 -9.49
C PRO A 411 -4.39 0.19 -10.41
N VAL A 412 -3.20 0.60 -9.96
CA VAL A 412 -1.95 0.44 -10.70
C VAL A 412 -1.35 -0.90 -10.29
N PRO A 413 -1.41 -1.93 -11.15
CA PRO A 413 -0.94 -3.27 -10.81
C PRO A 413 0.53 -3.25 -10.38
N SER A 414 0.92 -4.23 -9.57
CA SER A 414 2.33 -4.43 -9.27
C SER A 414 2.68 -5.89 -9.08
N SER A 415 3.82 -6.28 -9.61
CA SER A 415 4.44 -7.57 -9.32
C SER A 415 4.97 -7.58 -7.89
N ARG A 416 4.49 -8.51 -7.06
CA ARG A 416 5.05 -8.78 -5.73
C ARG A 416 6.03 -9.95 -5.83
N PHE A 417 7.30 -9.72 -5.53
CA PHE A 417 8.29 -10.78 -5.48
C PHE A 417 8.22 -11.51 -4.12
N ALA A 418 8.54 -12.80 -4.08
CA ALA A 418 8.40 -13.63 -2.89
C ALA A 418 9.74 -13.90 -2.21
#